data_AF-A0A7W7PW28-F1
#
_entry.id   AF-A0A7W7PW28-F1
#
_cell.length_a   1.000
_cell.length_b   1.000
_cell.length_c   1.000
_cell.angle_alpha   90.00
_cell.angle_beta   90.00
_cell.angle_gamma   90.00
#
_symmetry.space_group_name_H-M   'P 1'
#
loop_
_entity.id
_entity.type
_entity.pdbx_description
1 polymer ?
#
loop_
_entity_poly.entity_id
_entity_poly.type
_entity_poly.pdbx_seq_one_letter_code
_entity_poly.pdbx_strand_id
1 'polypeptide(L)'
;MNSFRHRHAILPALAVLITTAGCSPADDSASAAVPSPDAKVTELCQNLDKALPAKVDGESRDDPEPASELTAGWGGVAIILRCGVERPPKMADPKVANGHDPDAVPGGVNGVDWLMEKREDDDHRFTTANREAYVEVEVTDGRDSTGVLIDLAPAVKKAIPEGIAS
;
A
#
# COMPACT_ATOMS: atom_id res chain seq x y z
N MET A 1 -83.89 -3.32 -0.38
CA MET A 1 -84.32 -4.58 0.28
C MET A 1 -83.09 -5.27 0.85
N ASN A 2 -83.12 -5.47 2.17
CA ASN A 2 -82.32 -6.32 3.06
C ASN A 2 -80.79 -6.30 3.06
N SER A 3 -80.29 -5.68 4.14
CA SER A 3 -79.13 -6.01 4.99
C SER A 3 -78.90 -7.50 5.24
N PHE A 4 -77.64 -7.93 5.41
CA PHE A 4 -77.10 -8.82 6.48
C PHE A 4 -75.56 -8.90 6.29
N ARG A 5 -74.75 -8.10 7.00
CA ARG A 5 -74.00 -8.40 8.25
C ARG A 5 -73.11 -9.66 8.23
N HIS A 6 -71.79 -9.46 8.22
CA HIS A 6 -70.79 -10.15 9.05
C HIS A 6 -69.57 -9.21 9.21
N ARG A 7 -69.46 -8.45 10.31
CA ARG A 7 -68.84 -8.76 11.61
C ARG A 7 -67.34 -9.14 11.55
N HIS A 8 -66.53 -8.10 11.79
CA HIS A 8 -65.34 -8.00 12.65
C HIS A 8 -64.32 -9.14 12.72
N ALA A 9 -63.06 -8.80 12.41
CA ALA A 9 -61.98 -8.95 13.39
C ALA A 9 -60.89 -7.90 13.10
N ILE A 10 -60.77 -6.94 14.01
CA ILE A 10 -59.67 -5.97 14.10
C ILE A 10 -58.48 -6.73 14.69
N LEU A 11 -57.34 -6.78 14.00
CA LEU A 11 -56.07 -7.17 14.60
C LEU A 11 -55.14 -5.95 14.61
N PRO A 12 -54.70 -5.46 15.77
CA PRO A 12 -53.64 -4.46 15.86
C PRO A 12 -52.31 -5.20 15.83
N ALA A 13 -51.62 -5.19 14.69
CA ALA A 13 -50.22 -5.64 14.66
C ALA A 13 -49.34 -4.49 15.14
N LEU A 14 -48.89 -4.57 16.39
CA LEU A 14 -47.87 -3.70 16.98
C LEU A 14 -46.62 -3.71 16.08
N ALA A 15 -46.28 -2.57 15.50
CA ALA A 15 -45.02 -2.36 14.82
C ALA A 15 -43.91 -2.23 15.88
N VAL A 16 -43.14 -3.30 16.08
CA VAL A 16 -41.90 -3.26 16.86
C VAL A 16 -40.79 -2.82 15.91
N LEU A 17 -40.46 -1.54 15.94
CA LEU A 17 -39.27 -0.99 15.30
C LEU A 17 -38.04 -1.48 16.08
N ILE A 18 -37.41 -2.54 15.58
CA ILE A 18 -36.08 -2.95 16.02
C ILE A 18 -35.09 -1.98 15.37
N THR A 19 -34.69 -0.97 16.12
CA THR A 19 -33.52 -0.15 15.80
C THR A 19 -32.29 -1.03 15.92
N THR A 20 -31.78 -1.51 14.79
CA THR A 20 -30.47 -2.16 14.74
C THR A 20 -29.41 -1.13 15.11
N ALA A 21 -28.66 -1.40 16.18
CA ALA A 21 -27.46 -0.65 16.52
C ALA A 21 -26.55 -0.66 15.28
N GLY A 22 -26.23 0.53 14.76
CA GLY A 22 -25.21 0.69 13.75
C GLY A 22 -23.87 0.30 14.36
N CYS A 23 -23.29 -0.80 13.88
CA CYS A 23 -21.85 -1.00 14.02
C CYS A 23 -21.18 0.17 13.29
N SER A 24 -20.36 0.95 14.00
CA SER A 24 -19.41 1.83 13.35
C SER A 24 -18.63 1.04 12.29
N PRO A 25 -18.28 1.63 11.14
CA PRO A 25 -17.20 1.06 10.34
C PRO A 25 -16.00 0.99 11.29
N ALA A 26 -15.44 -0.20 11.47
CA ALA A 26 -14.06 -0.28 11.91
C ALA A 26 -13.27 0.55 10.89
N ASP A 27 -12.42 1.45 11.35
CA ASP A 27 -11.51 2.17 10.46
C ASP A 27 -10.78 1.10 9.63
N ASP A 28 -11.14 0.98 8.35
CA ASP A 28 -10.54 0.04 7.38
C ASP A 28 -9.16 0.58 6.97
N SER A 29 -8.31 0.87 7.95
CA SER A 29 -6.91 1.19 7.70
C SER A 29 -6.26 -0.03 7.06
N ALA A 30 -5.58 0.19 5.93
CA ALA A 30 -4.85 -0.86 5.23
C ALA A 30 -3.91 -1.60 6.18
N SER A 31 -3.74 -2.90 5.98
CA SER A 31 -2.73 -3.65 6.73
C SER A 31 -1.48 -3.86 5.88
N ALA A 32 -0.31 -3.64 6.48
CA ALA A 32 0.97 -3.93 5.85
C ALA A 32 1.88 -4.70 6.82
N ALA A 33 2.55 -5.73 6.32
CA ALA A 33 3.56 -6.43 7.09
C ALA A 33 4.74 -5.48 7.36
N VAL A 34 5.07 -5.29 8.64
CA VAL A 34 6.21 -4.47 9.07
C VAL A 34 7.50 -5.27 8.91
N PRO A 35 8.48 -4.81 8.11
CA PRO A 35 9.78 -5.47 8.00
C PRO A 35 10.54 -5.47 9.33
N SER A 36 11.47 -6.42 9.49
CA SER A 36 12.32 -6.53 10.69
C SER A 36 13.81 -6.60 10.30
N PRO A 37 14.38 -5.53 9.72
CA PRO A 37 15.77 -5.51 9.28
C PRO A 37 16.75 -5.33 10.46
N ASP A 38 18.05 -5.31 10.16
CA ASP A 38 19.07 -5.00 11.15
C ASP A 38 19.00 -3.53 11.62
N ALA A 39 19.70 -3.21 12.71
CA ALA A 39 19.66 -1.89 13.34
C ALA A 39 20.13 -0.75 12.41
N LYS A 40 21.09 -1.00 11.52
CA LYS A 40 21.59 0.02 10.59
C LYS A 40 20.49 0.36 9.58
N VAL A 41 19.87 -0.66 9.00
CA VAL A 41 18.78 -0.49 8.03
C VAL A 41 17.55 0.12 8.72
N THR A 42 17.23 -0.28 9.95
CA THR A 42 16.16 0.36 10.75
C THR A 42 16.38 1.87 10.85
N GLU A 43 17.58 2.32 11.22
CA GLU A 43 17.89 3.75 11.34
C GLU A 43 17.70 4.50 10.01
N LEU A 44 18.16 3.91 8.89
CA LEU A 44 17.95 4.49 7.55
C LEU A 44 16.47 4.61 7.20
N CYS A 45 15.68 3.59 7.50
CA CYS A 45 14.24 3.59 7.24
C CYS A 45 13.47 4.61 8.10
N GLN A 46 13.84 4.77 9.37
CA GLN A 46 13.28 5.83 10.22
C GLN A 46 13.62 7.23 9.72
N ASN A 47 14.79 7.41 9.10
CA ASN A 47 15.15 8.67 8.45
C ASN A 47 14.37 8.89 7.15
N LEU A 48 14.08 7.81 6.41
CA LEU A 48 13.22 7.87 5.23
C LEU A 48 11.80 8.28 5.63
N ASP A 49 11.22 7.65 6.64
CA ASP A 49 9.87 7.95 7.14
C ASP A 49 9.64 9.45 7.40
N LYS A 50 10.60 10.09 8.08
CA LYS A 50 10.61 11.55 8.35
C LYS A 50 10.74 12.42 7.10
N ALA A 51 11.31 11.87 6.04
CA ALA A 51 11.52 12.56 4.77
C ALA A 51 10.41 12.31 3.74
N LEU A 52 9.52 11.33 3.99
CA LEU A 52 8.44 10.99 3.07
C LEU A 52 7.48 12.17 2.87
N PRO A 53 6.98 12.35 1.63
CA PRO A 53 6.10 13.45 1.33
C PRO A 53 4.70 13.22 1.93
N ALA A 54 4.01 14.31 2.26
CA ALA A 54 2.62 14.26 2.73
C ALA A 54 1.64 13.77 1.65
N LYS A 55 2.05 13.84 0.38
CA LYS A 55 1.29 13.34 -0.77
C LYS A 55 2.17 12.60 -1.75
N VAL A 56 1.61 11.57 -2.38
CA VAL A 56 2.23 10.81 -3.47
C VAL A 56 1.17 10.59 -4.53
N ASP A 57 1.47 10.99 -5.77
CA ASP A 57 0.53 10.90 -6.89
C ASP A 57 -0.84 11.57 -6.59
N GLY A 58 -0.81 12.66 -5.83
CA GLY A 58 -2.01 13.40 -5.40
C GLY A 58 -2.73 12.81 -4.18
N GLU A 59 -2.47 11.56 -3.81
CA GLU A 59 -3.05 10.89 -2.66
C GLU A 59 -2.44 11.39 -1.36
N SER A 60 -3.25 11.55 -0.32
CA SER A 60 -2.76 11.99 1.00
C SER A 60 -2.24 10.80 1.81
N ARG A 61 -1.21 11.06 2.62
CA ARG A 61 -0.62 10.04 3.49
C ARG A 61 -1.66 9.48 4.47
N ASP A 62 -1.74 8.16 4.51
CA ASP A 62 -2.61 7.36 5.36
C ASP A 62 -1.87 6.05 5.64
N ASP A 63 -1.20 5.97 6.78
CA ASP A 63 -0.27 4.89 7.07
C ASP A 63 -1.01 3.60 7.47
N PRO A 64 -0.52 2.43 7.03
CA PRO A 64 -1.16 1.15 7.32
C PRO A 64 -0.97 0.73 8.78
N GLU A 65 -1.82 -0.19 9.23
CA GLU A 65 -1.68 -0.89 10.49
C GLU A 65 -0.82 -2.18 10.37
N PRO A 66 -0.03 -2.52 11.42
CA PRO A 66 0.20 -1.72 12.62
C PRO A 66 1.12 -0.52 12.36
N ALA A 67 0.92 0.58 13.10
CA ALA A 67 1.74 1.78 12.98
C ALA A 67 3.24 1.47 13.18
N SER A 68 4.07 1.91 12.23
CA SER A 68 5.51 1.67 12.22
C SER A 68 6.25 2.71 11.39
N GLU A 69 7.44 3.11 11.82
CA GLU A 69 8.35 3.99 11.07
C GLU A 69 9.05 3.26 9.89
N LEU A 70 8.67 2.00 9.61
CA LEU A 70 9.18 1.20 8.49
C LEU A 70 8.14 1.02 7.37
N THR A 71 6.92 1.52 7.58
CA THR A 71 5.81 1.40 6.63
C THR A 71 5.10 2.73 6.48
N ALA A 72 4.70 3.07 5.26
CA ALA A 72 3.89 4.24 4.99
C ALA A 72 2.88 3.94 3.89
N GLY A 73 1.76 4.66 3.88
CA GLY A 73 0.69 4.44 2.93
C GLY A 73 0.10 5.74 2.38
N TRP A 74 -0.51 5.66 1.20
CA TRP A 74 -1.29 6.74 0.61
C TRP A 74 -2.53 6.17 -0.10
N GLY A 75 -3.67 6.85 0.06
CA GLY A 75 -4.91 6.45 -0.60
C GLY A 75 -5.52 5.15 -0.06
N GLY A 76 -5.52 4.96 1.26
CA GLY A 76 -6.05 3.76 1.92
C GLY A 76 -5.10 2.58 1.79
N VAL A 77 -5.14 1.86 0.65
CA VAL A 77 -4.29 0.68 0.34
C VAL A 77 -3.48 0.86 -0.94
N ALA A 78 -3.73 1.94 -1.69
CA ALA A 78 -3.43 1.94 -3.11
C ALA A 78 -1.95 2.21 -3.43
N ILE A 79 -1.20 2.75 -2.46
CA ILE A 79 0.26 2.87 -2.49
C ILE A 79 0.77 2.49 -1.10
N ILE A 80 1.53 1.40 -1.00
CA ILE A 80 2.12 0.94 0.26
C ILE A 80 3.63 0.87 0.12
N LEU A 81 4.34 1.58 1.00
CA LEU A 81 5.79 1.55 1.11
C LEU A 81 6.21 0.69 2.30
N ARG A 82 7.18 -0.20 2.09
CA ARG A 82 7.85 -0.99 3.12
C ARG A 82 9.36 -0.80 3.01
N CYS A 83 10.00 -0.27 4.04
CA CYS A 83 11.44 -0.06 4.06
C CYS A 83 12.17 -1.13 4.87
N GLY A 84 13.29 -1.62 4.33
CA GLY A 84 14.10 -2.65 4.97
C GLY A 84 13.61 -4.07 4.67
N VAL A 85 13.01 -4.27 3.49
CA VAL A 85 12.69 -5.62 3.00
C VAL A 85 13.98 -6.38 2.67
N GLU A 86 13.91 -7.71 2.66
CA GLU A 86 15.01 -8.52 2.15
C GLU A 86 15.24 -8.25 0.65
N ARG A 87 16.48 -8.48 0.18
CA ARG A 87 16.80 -8.33 -1.24
C ARG A 87 15.95 -9.31 -2.08
N PRO A 88 15.11 -8.82 -3.02
CA PRO A 88 14.34 -9.71 -3.87
C PRO A 88 15.25 -10.61 -4.71
N PRO A 89 15.00 -11.94 -4.81
CA PRO A 89 15.83 -12.85 -5.62
C PRO A 89 15.95 -12.44 -7.09
N LYS A 90 14.90 -11.83 -7.65
CA LYS A 90 14.88 -11.29 -9.03
C LYS A 90 15.97 -10.25 -9.28
N MET A 91 16.44 -9.54 -8.25
CA MET A 91 17.53 -8.58 -8.37
C MET A 91 18.90 -9.23 -8.62
N ALA A 92 19.01 -10.55 -8.47
CA ALA A 92 20.20 -11.33 -8.83
C ALA A 92 20.00 -12.19 -10.08
N ASP A 93 18.82 -12.18 -10.69
CA ASP A 93 18.53 -12.98 -11.88
C ASP A 93 19.08 -12.29 -13.14
N PRO A 94 19.99 -12.93 -13.89
CA PRO A 94 20.50 -12.36 -15.14
C PRO A 94 19.42 -12.17 -16.21
N LYS A 95 18.29 -12.89 -16.17
CA LYS A 95 17.17 -12.66 -17.09
C LYS A 95 16.56 -11.28 -16.87
N VAL A 96 16.38 -10.87 -15.62
CA VAL A 96 15.90 -9.53 -15.29
C VAL A 96 16.89 -8.49 -15.78
N ALA A 97 18.18 -8.64 -15.43
CA ALA A 97 19.22 -7.70 -15.83
C ALA A 97 19.35 -7.52 -17.35
N ASN A 98 19.07 -8.57 -18.13
CA ASN A 98 19.12 -8.54 -19.59
C ASN A 98 17.75 -8.26 -20.25
N GLY A 99 16.70 -7.96 -19.48
CA GLY A 99 15.35 -7.67 -20.02
C GLY A 99 14.63 -8.88 -20.62
N HIS A 100 14.99 -10.09 -20.22
CA HIS A 100 14.40 -11.35 -20.70
C HIS A 100 13.44 -11.99 -19.69
N ASP A 101 13.23 -11.40 -18.52
CA ASP A 101 12.18 -11.82 -17.59
C ASP A 101 10.84 -11.18 -18.03
N PRO A 102 9.74 -11.96 -18.13
CA PRO A 102 8.47 -11.45 -18.63
C PRO A 102 7.79 -10.46 -17.67
N ASP A 103 8.09 -10.55 -16.37
CA ASP A 103 7.36 -9.85 -15.32
C ASP A 103 8.27 -8.94 -14.50
N ALA A 104 9.54 -8.76 -14.90
CA ALA A 104 10.48 -7.93 -14.17
C ALA A 104 11.56 -7.32 -15.04
N VAL A 105 11.84 -6.04 -14.81
CA VAL A 105 12.89 -5.30 -15.49
C VAL A 105 13.63 -4.38 -14.52
N PRO A 106 14.92 -4.08 -14.75
CA PRO A 106 15.59 -2.99 -14.08
C PRO A 106 15.17 -1.67 -14.72
N GLY A 107 15.05 -0.61 -13.92
CA GLY A 107 14.79 0.73 -14.44
C GLY A 107 15.18 1.81 -13.44
N GLY A 108 15.45 3.02 -13.95
CA GLY A 108 15.81 4.17 -13.12
C GLY A 108 14.77 5.28 -13.26
N VAL A 109 14.30 5.82 -12.14
CA VAL A 109 13.38 6.98 -12.12
C VAL A 109 13.98 8.05 -11.23
N ASN A 110 14.19 9.24 -11.78
CA ASN A 110 14.73 10.41 -11.07
C ASN A 110 16.02 10.13 -10.27
N GLY A 111 16.89 9.25 -10.78
CA GLY A 111 18.16 8.89 -10.16
C GLY A 111 18.06 7.88 -9.01
N VAL A 112 16.93 7.19 -8.89
CA VAL A 112 16.78 5.99 -8.05
C VAL A 112 16.62 4.80 -8.96
N ASP A 113 17.46 3.78 -8.77
CA ASP A 113 17.35 2.51 -9.47
C ASP A 113 16.31 1.63 -8.79
N TRP A 114 15.53 0.91 -9.59
CA TRP A 114 14.44 0.05 -9.15
C TRP A 114 14.50 -1.28 -9.89
N LEU A 115 14.26 -2.35 -9.14
CA LEU A 115 13.62 -3.55 -9.68
C LEU A 115 12.14 -3.24 -9.86
N MET A 116 11.63 -3.37 -11.08
CA MET A 116 10.21 -3.13 -11.40
C MET A 116 9.56 -4.46 -11.73
N GLU A 117 8.62 -4.92 -10.91
CA GLU A 117 7.92 -6.19 -11.09
C GLU A 117 6.44 -5.94 -11.39
N LYS A 118 5.96 -6.56 -12.47
CA LYS A 118 4.52 -6.63 -12.75
C LYS A 118 3.88 -7.69 -11.85
N ARG A 119 2.71 -7.38 -11.30
CA ARG A 119 1.87 -8.28 -10.52
C ARG A 119 0.57 -8.59 -11.26
N GLU A 120 -0.26 -9.41 -10.65
CA GLU A 120 -1.61 -9.67 -11.14
C GLU A 120 -2.43 -8.37 -11.16
N ASP A 121 -3.53 -8.34 -11.92
CA ASP A 121 -4.46 -7.21 -11.97
C ASP A 121 -3.83 -5.85 -12.34
N ASP A 122 -2.73 -5.87 -13.09
CA ASP A 122 -1.93 -4.69 -13.47
C ASP A 122 -1.35 -3.90 -12.28
N ASP A 123 -1.27 -4.54 -11.11
CA ASP A 123 -0.53 -4.04 -9.97
C ASP A 123 0.98 -4.10 -10.23
N HIS A 124 1.72 -3.26 -9.51
CA HIS A 124 3.17 -3.20 -9.65
C HIS A 124 3.85 -3.21 -8.29
N ARG A 125 4.99 -3.88 -8.24
CA ARG A 125 5.89 -3.85 -7.10
C ARG A 125 7.24 -3.32 -7.53
N PHE A 126 7.68 -2.28 -6.86
CA PHE A 126 8.98 -1.66 -7.07
C PHE A 126 9.85 -1.93 -5.87
N THR A 127 11.12 -2.27 -6.07
CA THR A 127 12.08 -2.33 -4.97
C THR A 127 13.32 -1.56 -5.36
N THR A 128 13.79 -0.65 -4.52
CA THR A 128 15.02 0.09 -4.81
C THR A 128 16.18 -0.89 -5.04
N ALA A 129 17.05 -0.59 -5.98
CA ALA A 129 18.30 -1.29 -6.23
C ALA A 129 19.48 -0.36 -5.90
N ASN A 130 20.66 -0.93 -5.68
CA ASN A 130 21.88 -0.18 -5.40
C ASN A 130 21.75 0.78 -4.21
N ARG A 131 21.06 0.35 -3.14
CA ARG A 131 20.84 1.12 -1.91
C ARG A 131 21.24 0.31 -0.67
N GLU A 132 21.65 1.02 0.37
CA GLU A 132 21.98 0.40 1.68
C GLU A 132 20.75 -0.05 2.48
N ALA A 133 19.54 0.29 2.03
CA ALA A 133 18.28 -0.29 2.48
C ALA A 133 17.36 -0.49 1.27
N TYR A 134 16.68 -1.64 1.21
CA TYR A 134 15.72 -1.91 0.15
C TYR A 134 14.35 -1.37 0.54
N VAL A 135 13.85 -0.44 -0.27
CA VAL A 135 12.52 0.17 -0.12
C VAL A 135 11.64 -0.44 -1.19
N GLU A 136 10.62 -1.15 -0.74
CA GLU A 136 9.58 -1.73 -1.58
C GLU A 136 8.37 -0.81 -1.64
N VAL A 137 7.77 -0.65 -2.82
CA VAL A 137 6.54 0.10 -3.04
C VAL A 137 5.59 -0.77 -3.84
N GLU A 138 4.44 -1.09 -3.25
CA GLU A 138 3.31 -1.70 -3.95
C GLU A 138 2.37 -0.59 -4.43
N VAL A 139 1.98 -0.69 -5.70
CA VAL A 139 1.02 0.22 -6.33
C VAL A 139 -0.08 -0.64 -6.93
N THR A 140 -1.30 -0.47 -6.44
CA THR A 140 -2.44 -1.32 -6.80
C THR A 140 -3.50 -0.57 -7.62
N ASP A 141 -4.61 -1.24 -7.90
CA ASP A 141 -5.78 -0.70 -8.63
C ASP A 141 -5.49 -0.36 -10.10
N GLY A 142 -4.45 -0.95 -10.68
CA GLY A 142 -4.05 -0.75 -12.07
C GLY A 142 -3.66 0.70 -12.41
N ARG A 143 -3.32 1.53 -11.42
CA ARG A 143 -2.94 2.93 -11.65
C ARG A 143 -1.56 3.08 -12.31
N ASP A 144 -1.33 4.24 -12.93
CA ASP A 144 0.00 4.61 -13.38
C ASP A 144 0.93 4.84 -12.17
N SER A 145 2.06 4.15 -12.15
CA SER A 145 3.06 4.21 -11.08
C SER A 145 4.12 5.30 -11.29
N THR A 146 4.10 5.99 -12.44
CA THR A 146 5.10 7.01 -12.78
C THR A 146 5.13 8.15 -11.78
N GLY A 147 3.96 8.70 -11.42
CA GLY A 147 3.83 9.77 -10.43
C GLY A 147 4.34 9.34 -9.05
N VAL A 148 3.99 8.11 -8.64
CA VAL A 148 4.43 7.50 -7.38
C VAL A 148 5.96 7.48 -7.27
N LEU A 149 6.64 6.94 -8.29
CA LEU A 149 8.11 6.83 -8.27
C LEU A 149 8.80 8.20 -8.36
N ILE A 150 8.21 9.15 -9.10
CA ILE A 150 8.72 10.52 -9.20
C ILE A 150 8.68 11.22 -7.84
N ASP A 151 7.56 11.13 -7.13
CA ASP A 151 7.33 11.82 -5.85
C ASP A 151 8.15 11.22 -4.70
N LEU A 152 8.39 9.91 -4.71
CA LEU A 152 9.18 9.22 -3.68
C LEU A 152 10.70 9.37 -3.89
N ALA A 153 11.16 9.53 -5.12
CA ALA A 153 12.60 9.55 -5.44
C ALA A 153 13.43 10.58 -4.64
N PRO A 154 12.97 11.84 -4.39
CA PRO A 154 13.71 12.80 -3.56
C PRO A 154 13.93 12.32 -2.12
N ALA A 155 12.91 11.72 -1.49
CA ALA A 155 13.00 11.22 -0.12
C ALA A 155 13.96 10.03 -0.03
N VAL A 156 13.84 9.08 -0.97
CA VAL A 156 14.74 7.91 -1.06
C VAL A 156 16.19 8.35 -1.23
N LYS A 157 16.49 9.27 -2.17
CA LYS A 157 17.87 9.75 -2.38
C LYS A 157 18.46 10.46 -1.16
N LYS A 158 17.62 11.17 -0.41
CA LYS A 158 18.03 11.92 0.77
C LYS A 158 18.34 10.99 1.94
N ALA A 159 17.50 9.99 2.17
CA ALA A 159 17.55 9.17 3.36
C ALA A 159 18.34 7.87 3.19
N ILE A 160 18.37 7.31 1.97
CA ILE A 160 18.94 6.00 1.70
C ILE A 160 20.17 6.14 0.78
N PRO A 161 21.40 6.00 1.32
CA PRO A 161 22.62 6.05 0.54
C PRO A 161 22.70 4.95 -0.53
N GLU A 162 23.49 5.22 -1.57
CA GLU A 162 23.86 4.21 -2.56
C GLU A 162 24.77 3.15 -1.93
N GLY A 163 24.55 1.89 -2.28
CA GLY A 163 25.28 0.76 -1.71
C GLY A 163 24.56 -0.57 -1.90
N ILE A 164 24.86 -1.54 -1.04
CA ILE A 164 24.15 -2.81 -0.97
C ILE A 164 23.83 -3.04 0.50
N ALA A 165 22.56 -3.30 0.82
CA ALA A 165 22.16 -3.64 2.19
C ALA A 165 22.90 -4.90 2.68
N SER A 166 23.28 -4.89 3.95
CA SER A 166 24.00 -5.98 4.62
C SER A 166 23.10 -7.15 4.99
#